data_AF-A0A2V9UU07-F1
#
_entry.id   AF-A0A2V9UU07-F1
#
_cell.length_a   1.000
_cell.length_b   1.000
_cell.length_c   1.000
_cell.angle_alpha   90.00
_cell.angle_beta   90.00
_cell.angle_gamma   90.00
#
_symmetry.space_group_name_H-M   'P 1'
#
loop_
_entity.id
_entity.type
_entity.pdbx_description
1 polymer ?
#
loop_
_entity_poly.entity_id
_entity_poly.type
_entity_poly.pdbx_seq_one_letter_code
_entity_poly.pdbx_strand_id
1 'polypeptide(L)'
;MVPVWLDQLWGSVFSYRGGKLFRKLPRIPYHVTVAFGKPLPADKADIATVREELLKLGEFCFSRRPSLDHHLGAEAVRGLKRKPFTNLVVDGIDESSLTGAKLLGAAAALSRRLRKEFPNEPRIAIVLPASKGAMLANLASALADKVPVGLNFTSGRAAVEACCKQANLRVALTATPFMQRLTDFPWPERTLKLDELMPTLKSRIILWWMVCLITPSSLLLRLLRIPKKGAHREAILLFTSGSSGDPKGVILSHRNILGNVAQFSVLLDAKREDAILASLPFFHSFGCTVTPGVGQKLELD
;
A
#
# COMPACT_ATOMS: atom_id res chain seq x y z
N MET A 1 -35.79 15.52 13.51
CA MET A 1 -34.79 14.45 13.78
C MET A 1 -33.42 14.95 13.34
N VAL A 2 -32.35 14.79 14.14
CA VAL A 2 -31.00 15.25 13.77
C VAL A 2 -30.09 14.02 13.61
N PRO A 3 -29.56 13.75 12.40
CA PRO A 3 -28.63 12.64 12.20
C PRO A 3 -27.28 12.97 12.84
N VAL A 4 -26.76 12.02 13.64
CA VAL A 4 -25.45 12.14 14.29
C VAL A 4 -24.60 10.95 13.87
N TRP A 5 -23.39 11.22 13.38
CA TRP A 5 -22.43 10.19 12.99
C TRP A 5 -21.21 10.23 13.92
N LEU A 6 -20.79 9.05 14.36
CA LEU A 6 -19.62 8.87 15.21
C LEU A 6 -18.57 8.10 14.43
N ASP A 7 -17.50 8.78 14.04
CA ASP A 7 -16.40 8.22 13.25
C ASP A 7 -15.19 7.88 14.13
N GLN A 8 -14.46 6.84 13.73
CA GLN A 8 -13.26 6.33 14.42
C GLN A 8 -13.50 5.91 15.89
N LEU A 9 -14.71 5.47 16.26
CA LEU A 9 -14.94 4.81 17.56
C LEU A 9 -14.46 3.36 17.60
N TRP A 10 -14.40 2.70 16.42
CA TRP A 10 -14.01 1.31 16.31
C TRP A 10 -12.50 1.14 16.54
N GLY A 11 -12.13 0.41 17.59
CA GLY A 11 -10.74 0.21 18.01
C GLY A 11 -10.38 0.90 19.32
N SER A 12 -11.26 1.75 19.84
CA SER A 12 -11.16 2.32 21.17
C SER A 12 -11.25 1.25 22.26
N VAL A 13 -10.91 1.64 23.49
CA VAL A 13 -11.15 0.84 24.70
C VAL A 13 -12.64 0.56 24.93
N PHE A 14 -13.51 1.40 24.35
CA PHE A 14 -14.97 1.31 24.42
C PHE A 14 -15.60 0.45 23.31
N SER A 15 -14.85 0.04 22.29
CA SER A 15 -15.40 -0.83 21.23
C SER A 15 -15.30 -2.31 21.61
N TYR A 16 -16.07 -3.18 20.95
CA TYR A 16 -15.95 -4.64 21.13
C TYR A 16 -14.86 -5.29 20.25
N ARG A 17 -14.06 -4.48 19.54
CA ARG A 17 -12.98 -4.94 18.65
C ARG A 17 -12.06 -5.95 19.34
N GLY A 18 -11.83 -7.12 18.73
CA GLY A 18 -11.03 -8.20 19.30
C GLY A 18 -11.70 -8.99 20.44
N GLY A 19 -13.03 -8.87 20.60
CA GLY A 19 -13.82 -9.65 21.56
C GLY A 19 -13.65 -9.26 23.03
N LYS A 20 -13.09 -8.07 23.31
CA LYS A 20 -12.82 -7.58 24.68
C LYS A 20 -13.25 -6.13 24.82
N LEU A 21 -13.99 -5.81 25.87
CA LEU A 21 -14.34 -4.44 26.26
C LEU A 21 -13.44 -4.01 27.44
N PHE A 22 -12.98 -2.76 27.46
CA PHE A 22 -12.17 -2.13 28.55
C PHE A 22 -10.80 -2.74 28.89
N ARG A 23 -10.49 -3.98 28.48
CA ARG A 23 -9.19 -4.63 28.73
C ARG A 23 -8.10 -4.30 27.69
N LYS A 24 -8.30 -3.27 26.87
CA LYS A 24 -7.35 -2.85 25.82
C LYS A 24 -6.46 -1.73 26.37
N LEU A 25 -5.19 -1.73 25.99
CA LEU A 25 -4.29 -0.62 26.28
C LEU A 25 -4.81 0.65 25.57
N PRO A 26 -4.98 1.78 26.29
CA PRO A 26 -5.44 3.02 25.68
C PRO A 26 -4.37 3.56 24.73
N ARG A 27 -4.78 3.85 23.50
CA ARG A 27 -3.95 4.56 22.52
C ARG A 27 -4.14 6.05 22.76
N ILE A 28 -3.08 6.80 23.02
CA ILE A 28 -3.16 8.24 23.29
C ILE A 28 -2.19 8.97 22.36
N PRO A 29 -2.65 9.96 21.57
CA PRO A 29 -4.05 10.37 21.41
C PRO A 29 -4.86 9.35 20.58
N TYR A 30 -6.14 9.19 20.89
CA TYR A 30 -7.13 8.50 20.06
C TYR A 30 -8.12 9.52 19.54
N HIS A 31 -8.20 9.67 18.22
CA HIS A 31 -9.07 10.66 17.60
C HIS A 31 -10.47 10.09 17.40
N VAL A 32 -11.48 10.80 17.90
CA VAL A 32 -12.89 10.50 17.64
C VAL A 32 -13.49 11.73 16.96
N THR A 33 -14.24 11.50 15.89
CA THR A 33 -14.94 12.59 15.19
C THR A 33 -16.44 12.40 15.38
N VAL A 34 -17.13 13.45 15.84
CA VAL A 34 -18.58 13.50 15.94
C VAL A 34 -19.08 14.53 14.94
N ALA A 35 -19.97 14.12 14.05
CA ALA A 35 -20.59 15.02 13.09
C ALA A 35 -22.10 15.07 13.30
N PHE A 36 -22.64 16.28 13.17
CA PHE A 36 -24.06 16.56 13.24
C PHE A 36 -24.53 16.99 11.85
N GLY A 37 -25.47 16.25 11.27
CA GLY A 37 -26.04 16.59 9.99
C GLY A 37 -27.15 17.64 10.09
N LYS A 38 -27.74 18.00 8.96
CA LYS A 38 -28.83 18.97 8.92
C LYS A 38 -30.09 18.39 9.58
N PRO A 39 -30.83 19.18 10.38
CA PRO A 39 -32.10 18.71 10.95
C PRO A 39 -33.11 18.33 9.87
N LEU A 40 -33.72 17.15 10.01
CA LEU A 40 -34.81 16.68 9.17
C LEU A 40 -36.16 17.01 9.85
N PRO A 41 -37.08 17.67 9.13
CA PRO A 41 -38.49 17.78 9.52
C PRO A 41 -39.11 16.40 9.79
N ALA A 42 -40.02 16.32 10.76
CA ALA A 42 -40.59 15.03 11.20
C ALA A 42 -41.37 14.31 10.09
N ASP A 43 -42.03 15.07 9.22
CA ASP A 43 -42.76 14.61 8.03
C ASP A 43 -41.84 14.05 6.93
N LYS A 44 -40.55 14.40 6.93
CA LYS A 44 -39.55 13.96 5.95
C LYS A 44 -38.56 12.94 6.49
N ALA A 45 -38.70 12.54 7.75
CA ALA A 45 -37.76 11.64 8.44
C ALA A 45 -38.14 10.16 8.25
N ASP A 46 -38.36 9.72 7.01
CA ASP A 46 -38.55 8.30 6.72
C ASP A 46 -37.23 7.50 6.79
N ILE A 47 -37.32 6.17 6.81
CA ILE A 47 -36.16 5.28 6.97
C ILE A 47 -35.13 5.49 5.86
N ALA A 48 -35.57 5.68 4.62
CA ALA A 48 -34.67 5.81 3.47
C ALA A 48 -33.88 7.12 3.54
N THR A 49 -34.58 8.23 3.79
CA THR A 49 -34.02 9.57 3.93
C THR A 49 -33.05 9.65 5.11
N VAL A 50 -33.43 9.10 6.27
CA VAL A 50 -32.56 9.05 7.44
C VAL A 50 -31.28 8.26 7.14
N ARG A 51 -31.40 7.10 6.48
CA ARG A 51 -30.25 6.27 6.11
C ARG A 51 -29.33 6.99 5.12
N GLU A 52 -29.89 7.65 4.11
CA GLU A 52 -29.12 8.41 3.13
C GLU A 52 -28.34 9.56 3.79
N GLU A 53 -28.97 10.34 4.66
CA GLU A 53 -28.31 11.44 5.36
C GLU A 53 -27.23 10.93 6.32
N LEU A 54 -27.44 9.79 7.00
CA LEU A 54 -26.40 9.14 7.79
C LEU A 54 -25.22 8.67 6.93
N LEU A 55 -25.48 8.08 5.75
CA LEU A 55 -24.41 7.65 4.83
C LEU A 55 -23.61 8.83 4.27
N LYS A 56 -24.28 9.94 3.90
CA LYS A 56 -23.62 11.19 3.49
C LYS A 56 -22.76 11.76 4.62
N LEU A 57 -23.26 11.75 5.85
CA LEU A 57 -22.51 12.22 7.02
C LEU A 57 -21.31 11.32 7.33
N GLY A 58 -21.46 10.02 7.15
CA GLY A 58 -20.37 9.04 7.24
C GLY A 58 -19.29 9.24 6.17
N GLU A 59 -19.68 9.44 4.92
CA GLU A 59 -18.77 9.82 3.83
C GLU A 59 -18.03 11.12 4.15
N PHE A 60 -18.75 12.14 4.61
CA PHE A 60 -18.19 13.45 4.96
C PHE A 60 -17.11 13.35 6.05
N CYS A 61 -17.34 12.52 7.07
CA CYS A 61 -16.37 12.26 8.13
C CYS A 61 -15.16 11.48 7.58
N PHE A 62 -15.45 10.37 6.88
CA PHE A 62 -14.42 9.48 6.36
C PHE A 62 -13.47 10.24 5.42
N SER A 63 -14.02 11.06 4.52
CA SER A 63 -13.23 11.85 3.57
C SER A 63 -12.34 12.92 4.24
N ARG A 64 -12.61 13.30 5.49
CA ARG A 64 -11.79 14.29 6.21
C ARG A 64 -10.77 13.69 7.16
N ARG A 65 -10.65 12.36 7.20
CA ARG A 65 -9.63 11.69 8.03
C ARG A 65 -8.22 12.13 7.63
N PRO A 66 -7.39 12.65 8.55
CA PRO A 66 -6.03 13.09 8.24
C PRO A 66 -5.15 11.97 7.65
N SER A 67 -5.39 10.73 8.09
CA SER A 67 -4.67 9.54 7.62
C SER A 67 -4.83 9.28 6.12
N LEU A 68 -5.89 9.78 5.48
CA LEU A 68 -6.10 9.67 4.03
C LEU A 68 -5.21 10.60 3.20
N ASP A 69 -4.67 11.65 3.81
CA ASP A 69 -3.78 12.60 3.14
C ASP A 69 -2.30 12.19 3.26
N HIS A 70 -2.02 11.15 4.03
CA HIS A 70 -0.66 10.66 4.23
C HIS A 70 -0.09 10.04 2.96
N HIS A 71 1.23 9.97 2.92
CA HIS A 71 1.95 9.27 1.87
C HIS A 71 1.98 7.76 2.17
N LEU A 72 1.66 6.92 1.18
CA LEU A 72 1.59 5.46 1.34
C LEU A 72 2.89 4.86 1.89
N GLY A 73 4.04 5.28 1.36
CA GLY A 73 5.34 4.84 1.87
C GLY A 73 5.59 5.25 3.32
N ALA A 74 5.03 6.39 3.77
CA ALA A 74 5.19 6.83 5.15
C ALA A 74 4.35 6.00 6.12
N GLU A 75 3.13 5.62 5.72
CA GLU A 75 2.28 4.71 6.48
C GLU A 75 2.88 3.29 6.54
N ALA A 76 3.45 2.81 5.43
CA ALA A 76 4.14 1.52 5.41
C ALA A 76 5.31 1.48 6.41
N VAL A 77 6.13 2.53 6.47
CA VAL A 77 7.23 2.63 7.47
C VAL A 77 6.69 2.60 8.90
N ARG A 78 5.61 3.35 9.20
CA ARG A 78 5.00 3.36 10.53
C ARG A 78 4.45 1.99 10.88
N GLY A 79 3.76 1.32 9.96
CA GLY A 79 3.22 -0.03 10.13
C GLY A 79 4.32 -1.06 10.40
N LEU A 80 5.36 -1.09 9.56
CA LEU A 80 6.49 -2.01 9.68
C LEU A 80 7.27 -1.85 10.98
N LYS A 81 7.42 -0.61 11.47
CA LYS A 81 8.12 -0.34 12.73
C LYS A 81 7.33 -0.71 13.99
N ARG A 82 6.01 -0.85 13.92
CA ARG A 82 5.20 -1.30 15.07
C ARG A 82 5.50 -2.75 15.46
N LYS A 83 5.89 -3.60 14.48
CA LYS A 83 6.17 -5.03 14.67
C LYS A 83 7.39 -5.49 13.85
N PRO A 84 8.60 -5.05 14.20
CA PRO A 84 9.79 -5.28 13.38
C PRO A 84 10.19 -6.77 13.26
N PHE A 85 9.90 -7.59 14.27
CA PHE A 85 10.33 -8.99 14.32
C PHE A 85 9.25 -10.00 13.92
N THR A 86 8.05 -9.53 13.55
CA THR A 86 6.99 -10.42 13.07
C THR A 86 7.27 -10.83 11.62
N ASN A 87 7.06 -12.11 11.30
CA ASN A 87 7.07 -12.62 9.93
C ASN A 87 5.87 -12.03 9.19
N LEU A 88 6.15 -11.20 8.18
CA LEU A 88 5.10 -10.50 7.42
C LEU A 88 4.83 -11.15 6.08
N VAL A 89 5.85 -11.77 5.48
CA VAL A 89 5.75 -12.43 4.18
C VAL A 89 6.34 -13.81 4.36
N VAL A 90 5.55 -14.82 4.00
CA VAL A 90 6.00 -16.21 3.85
C VAL A 90 5.82 -16.53 2.38
N ASP A 91 6.89 -16.99 1.73
CA ASP A 91 6.82 -17.42 0.35
C ASP A 91 6.32 -18.87 0.30
N GLY A 92 5.29 -19.13 -0.51
CA GLY A 92 4.68 -20.47 -0.58
C GLY A 92 5.52 -21.49 -1.35
N ILE A 93 6.56 -21.06 -2.07
CA ILE A 93 7.41 -21.96 -2.86
C ILE A 93 8.56 -22.52 -2.02
N ASP A 94 9.24 -21.65 -1.27
CA ASP A 94 10.45 -22.00 -0.52
C ASP A 94 10.26 -21.95 1.00
N GLU A 95 9.03 -21.71 1.48
CA GLU A 95 8.61 -21.54 2.88
C GLU A 95 9.37 -20.47 3.67
N SER A 96 10.25 -19.72 3.01
CA SER A 96 11.09 -18.78 3.71
C SER A 96 10.30 -17.52 4.07
N SER A 97 10.65 -16.96 5.23
CA SER A 97 9.93 -15.85 5.83
C SER A 97 10.78 -14.58 5.87
N LEU A 98 10.09 -13.45 5.68
CA LEU A 98 10.68 -12.13 5.78
C LEU A 98 10.02 -11.35 6.92
N THR A 99 10.84 -10.93 7.88
CA THR A 99 10.38 -10.09 8.98
C THR A 99 10.20 -8.64 8.53
N GLY A 100 9.36 -7.89 9.24
CA GLY A 100 9.12 -6.48 8.94
C GLY A 100 10.38 -5.63 8.92
N ALA A 101 11.32 -5.86 9.83
CA ALA A 101 12.60 -5.17 9.85
C ALA A 101 13.46 -5.50 8.65
N LYS A 102 13.57 -6.79 8.28
CA LYS A 102 14.37 -7.22 7.11
C LYS A 102 13.78 -6.64 5.82
N LEU A 103 12.46 -6.68 5.67
CA LEU A 103 11.76 -6.07 4.54
C LEU A 103 12.01 -4.57 4.47
N LEU A 104 11.85 -3.86 5.59
CA LEU A 104 12.05 -2.41 5.64
C LEU A 104 13.51 -2.02 5.34
N GLY A 105 14.50 -2.74 5.89
CA GLY A 105 15.91 -2.50 5.61
C GLY A 105 16.28 -2.73 4.15
N ALA A 106 15.77 -3.82 3.55
CA ALA A 106 15.95 -4.11 2.13
C ALA A 106 15.29 -3.04 1.24
N ALA A 107 14.05 -2.65 1.54
CA ALA A 107 13.33 -1.64 0.79
C ALA A 107 13.95 -0.24 0.94
N ALA A 108 14.48 0.10 2.11
CA ALA A 108 15.22 1.33 2.35
C ALA A 108 16.52 1.40 1.53
N ALA A 109 17.27 0.29 1.45
CA ALA A 109 18.48 0.23 0.62
C ALA A 109 18.14 0.34 -0.87
N LEU A 110 17.15 -0.41 -1.34
CA LEU A 110 16.71 -0.41 -2.75
C LEU A 110 16.12 0.95 -3.16
N SER A 111 15.25 1.55 -2.35
CA SER A 111 14.63 2.85 -2.64
C SER A 111 15.65 3.97 -2.83
N ARG A 112 16.75 3.96 -2.06
CA ARG A 112 17.85 4.90 -2.24
C ARG A 112 18.62 4.68 -3.54
N ARG A 113 18.79 3.42 -3.95
CA ARG A 113 19.40 3.10 -5.24
C ARG A 113 18.52 3.60 -6.38
N LEU A 114 17.22 3.28 -6.36
CA LEU A 114 16.24 3.72 -7.35
C LEU A 114 16.18 5.25 -7.47
N ARG A 115 16.20 5.96 -6.33
CA ARG A 115 16.20 7.42 -6.31
C ARG A 115 17.50 8.03 -6.87
N LYS A 116 18.64 7.40 -6.62
CA LYS A 116 19.94 7.88 -7.13
C LYS A 116 20.11 7.61 -8.63
N GLU A 117 19.71 6.43 -9.08
CA GLU A 117 19.95 5.97 -10.44
C GLU A 117 18.92 6.52 -11.43
N PHE A 118 17.68 6.73 -10.98
CA PHE A 118 16.59 7.21 -11.83
C PHE A 118 15.91 8.44 -11.22
N PRO A 119 16.60 9.58 -11.02
CA PRO A 119 16.01 10.75 -10.38
C PRO A 119 14.81 11.31 -11.16
N ASN A 120 14.86 11.23 -12.49
CA ASN A 120 13.86 11.84 -13.40
C ASN A 120 12.75 10.86 -13.83
N GLU A 121 12.78 9.62 -13.36
CA GLU A 121 11.79 8.60 -13.75
C GLU A 121 10.74 8.47 -12.62
N PRO A 122 9.55 9.07 -12.75
CA PRO A 122 8.53 9.03 -11.69
C PRO A 122 7.88 7.65 -11.57
N ARG A 123 7.87 6.87 -12.65
CA ARG A 123 7.22 5.55 -12.75
C ARG A 123 8.25 4.44 -12.94
N ILE A 124 8.03 3.31 -12.27
CA ILE A 124 8.86 2.12 -12.41
C ILE A 124 7.95 0.93 -12.72
N ALA A 125 8.21 0.25 -13.83
CA ALA A 125 7.50 -0.98 -14.15
C ALA A 125 7.92 -2.10 -13.19
N ILE A 126 6.95 -2.86 -12.68
CA ILE A 126 7.21 -4.06 -11.87
C ILE A 126 6.67 -5.25 -12.63
N VAL A 127 7.59 -6.13 -13.04
CA VAL A 127 7.33 -7.33 -13.84
C VAL A 127 7.81 -8.52 -13.03
N LEU A 128 7.03 -8.89 -12.01
CA LEU A 128 7.35 -9.96 -11.07
C LEU A 128 6.09 -10.74 -10.68
N PRO A 129 6.18 -12.07 -10.48
CA PRO A 129 5.08 -12.85 -9.92
C PRO A 129 4.85 -12.49 -8.45
N ALA A 130 3.71 -12.91 -7.89
CA ALA A 130 3.42 -12.80 -6.45
C ALA A 130 4.53 -13.49 -5.64
N SER A 131 5.43 -12.70 -5.06
CA SER A 131 6.67 -13.16 -4.43
C SER A 131 7.19 -12.11 -3.44
N LYS A 132 8.14 -12.49 -2.58
CA LYS A 132 8.89 -11.55 -1.73
C LYS A 132 9.54 -10.43 -2.56
N GLY A 133 10.02 -10.75 -3.76
CA GLY A 133 10.63 -9.79 -4.68
C GLY A 133 9.66 -8.72 -5.15
N ALA A 134 8.43 -9.10 -5.52
CA ALA A 134 7.40 -8.15 -5.90
C ALA A 134 6.97 -7.24 -4.74
N MET A 135 6.81 -7.79 -3.53
CA MET A 135 6.52 -7.00 -2.34
C MET A 135 7.63 -5.97 -2.06
N LEU A 136 8.89 -6.42 -2.13
CA LEU A 136 10.06 -5.56 -1.96
C LEU A 136 10.13 -4.45 -3.02
N ALA A 137 9.89 -4.78 -4.29
CA ALA A 137 9.90 -3.81 -5.38
C ALA A 137 8.83 -2.72 -5.23
N ASN A 138 7.60 -3.11 -4.89
CA ASN A 138 6.50 -2.18 -4.66
C ASN A 138 6.79 -1.27 -3.46
N LEU A 139 7.22 -1.85 -2.33
CA LEU A 139 7.57 -1.07 -1.14
C LEU A 139 8.74 -0.12 -1.43
N ALA A 140 9.82 -0.59 -2.05
CA ALA A 140 10.97 0.24 -2.38
C ALA A 140 10.62 1.39 -3.35
N SER A 141 9.73 1.15 -4.32
CA SER A 141 9.25 2.19 -5.22
C SER A 141 8.47 3.26 -4.46
N ALA A 142 7.56 2.85 -3.57
CA ALA A 142 6.82 3.77 -2.70
C ALA A 142 7.77 4.56 -1.76
N LEU A 143 8.77 3.92 -1.15
CA LEU A 143 9.77 4.62 -0.32
C LEU A 143 10.68 5.56 -1.14
N ALA A 144 10.86 5.29 -2.44
CA ALA A 144 11.59 6.16 -3.35
C ALA A 144 10.77 7.38 -3.81
N ASP A 145 9.50 7.51 -3.37
CA ASP A 145 8.54 8.49 -3.90
C ASP A 145 8.32 8.32 -5.41
N LYS A 146 8.24 7.06 -5.84
CA LYS A 146 8.01 6.65 -7.23
C LYS A 146 6.74 5.81 -7.32
N VAL A 147 6.13 5.84 -8.49
CA VAL A 147 4.90 5.13 -8.81
C VAL A 147 5.23 3.74 -9.36
N PRO A 148 5.01 2.65 -8.60
CA PRO A 148 5.02 1.30 -9.16
C PRO A 148 3.93 1.14 -10.23
N VAL A 149 4.31 0.56 -11.36
CA VAL A 149 3.41 0.24 -12.47
C VAL A 149 3.38 -1.26 -12.68
N GLY A 150 2.26 -1.89 -12.34
CA GLY A 150 2.09 -3.33 -12.50
C GLY A 150 1.79 -3.68 -13.95
N LEU A 151 2.73 -4.32 -14.66
CA LEU A 151 2.49 -4.81 -16.02
C LEU A 151 1.97 -6.24 -15.98
N ASN A 152 0.88 -6.49 -16.71
CA ASN A 152 0.38 -7.84 -16.89
C ASN A 152 1.24 -8.58 -17.93
N PHE A 153 2.14 -9.45 -17.44
CA PHE A 153 3.01 -10.26 -18.28
C PHE A 153 2.31 -11.43 -18.96
N THR A 154 1.01 -11.68 -18.71
CA THR A 154 0.21 -12.66 -19.47
C THR A 154 -0.50 -12.05 -20.67
N SER A 155 -0.46 -10.71 -20.81
CA SER A 155 -0.99 -10.01 -21.98
C SER A 155 -0.04 -10.13 -23.17
N GLY A 156 -0.60 -10.06 -24.38
CA GLY A 156 0.19 -10.08 -25.61
C GLY A 156 1.14 -8.89 -25.72
N ARG A 157 2.21 -9.06 -26.50
CA ARG A 157 3.29 -8.06 -26.69
C ARG A 157 2.78 -6.67 -27.02
N ALA A 158 1.87 -6.55 -28.00
CA ALA A 158 1.30 -5.26 -28.42
C ALA A 158 0.60 -4.51 -27.27
N ALA A 159 -0.11 -5.23 -26.39
CA ALA A 159 -0.76 -4.63 -25.23
C ALA A 159 0.28 -4.12 -24.22
N VAL A 160 1.35 -4.88 -23.97
CA VAL A 160 2.42 -4.44 -23.06
C VAL A 160 3.18 -3.24 -23.65
N GLU A 161 3.45 -3.21 -24.95
CA GLU A 161 4.04 -2.05 -25.63
C GLU A 161 3.16 -0.81 -25.51
N ALA A 162 1.84 -0.96 -25.70
CA ALA A 162 0.87 0.11 -25.49
C ALA A 162 0.89 0.62 -24.04
N CYS A 163 0.91 -0.28 -23.05
CA CYS A 163 1.05 0.07 -21.63
C CYS A 163 2.34 0.87 -21.36
N CYS A 164 3.48 0.37 -21.86
CA CYS A 164 4.78 1.02 -21.70
C CYS A 164 4.79 2.43 -22.31
N LYS A 165 4.21 2.59 -23.49
CA LYS A 165 4.08 3.88 -24.18
C LYS A 165 3.16 4.83 -23.42
N GLN A 166 1.97 4.39 -23.01
CA GLN A 166 0.99 5.21 -22.29
C GLN A 166 1.50 5.66 -20.91
N ALA A 167 2.23 4.79 -20.21
CA ALA A 167 2.79 5.11 -18.91
C ALA A 167 4.16 5.81 -18.97
N ASN A 168 4.76 5.97 -20.15
CA ASN A 168 6.13 6.45 -20.36
C ASN A 168 7.16 5.65 -19.53
N LEU A 169 7.11 4.31 -19.64
CA LEU A 169 7.95 3.40 -18.88
C LEU A 169 9.30 3.22 -19.57
N ARG A 170 10.35 3.69 -18.89
CA ARG A 170 11.76 3.51 -19.32
C ARG A 170 12.53 2.55 -18.43
N VAL A 171 12.02 2.31 -17.21
CA VAL A 171 12.66 1.50 -16.18
C VAL A 171 11.75 0.36 -15.75
N ALA A 172 12.29 -0.85 -15.65
CA ALA A 172 11.62 -2.02 -15.11
C ALA A 172 12.40 -2.71 -13.98
N LEU A 173 11.67 -3.30 -13.03
CA LEU A 173 12.16 -4.23 -12.02
C LEU A 173 11.62 -5.63 -12.33
N THR A 174 12.52 -6.60 -12.43
CA THR A 174 12.22 -8.02 -12.69
C THR A 174 13.21 -8.92 -11.93
N ALA A 175 13.20 -10.22 -12.21
CA ALA A 175 14.20 -11.17 -11.77
C ALA A 175 14.72 -11.98 -12.97
N THR A 176 15.98 -12.43 -12.94
CA THR A 176 16.60 -13.20 -14.04
C THR A 176 15.77 -14.43 -14.44
N PRO A 177 15.28 -15.27 -13.50
CA PRO A 177 14.48 -16.44 -13.88
C PRO A 177 13.18 -16.06 -14.57
N PHE A 178 12.63 -14.87 -14.27
CA PHE A 178 11.38 -14.41 -14.85
C PHE A 178 11.60 -13.80 -16.23
N MET A 179 12.68 -13.04 -16.40
CA MET A 179 13.09 -12.48 -17.69
C MET A 179 13.40 -13.58 -18.71
N GLN A 180 14.03 -14.68 -18.30
CA GLN A 180 14.32 -15.83 -19.17
C GLN A 180 13.06 -16.56 -19.64
N ARG A 181 11.98 -16.57 -18.83
CA ARG A 181 10.69 -17.17 -19.21
C ARG A 181 9.90 -16.31 -20.20
N LEU A 182 10.13 -15.00 -20.19
CA LEU A 182 9.41 -14.01 -20.97
C LEU A 182 10.26 -13.57 -22.17
N THR A 183 10.45 -14.48 -23.13
CA THR A 183 11.32 -14.27 -24.30
C THR A 183 10.81 -13.21 -25.28
N ASP A 184 9.49 -13.10 -25.45
CA ASP A 184 8.84 -12.12 -26.36
C ASP A 184 8.28 -10.89 -25.62
N PHE A 185 8.78 -10.61 -24.40
CA PHE A 185 8.29 -9.48 -23.63
C PHE A 185 9.02 -8.18 -24.01
N PRO A 186 8.28 -7.07 -24.26
CA PRO A 186 8.85 -5.79 -24.64
C PRO A 186 9.42 -5.05 -23.42
N TRP A 187 10.64 -5.44 -23.02
CA TRP A 187 11.33 -4.85 -21.88
C TRP A 187 11.68 -3.37 -22.09
N PRO A 188 11.47 -2.50 -21.08
CA PRO A 188 11.95 -1.12 -21.13
C PRO A 188 13.48 -1.00 -21.22
N GLU A 189 13.96 0.17 -21.69
CA GLU A 189 15.38 0.49 -21.92
C GLU A 189 16.30 0.08 -20.76
N ARG A 190 15.86 0.31 -19.52
CA ARG A 190 16.61 0.03 -18.30
C ARG A 190 15.87 -1.01 -17.47
N THR A 191 16.31 -2.26 -17.54
CA THR A 191 15.74 -3.34 -16.73
C THR A 191 16.70 -3.76 -15.62
N LEU A 192 16.25 -3.65 -14.37
CA LEU A 192 16.98 -4.07 -13.17
C LEU A 192 16.47 -5.44 -12.70
N LYS A 193 17.39 -6.37 -12.51
CA LYS A 193 17.11 -7.72 -11.99
C LYS A 193 17.38 -7.76 -10.50
N LEU A 194 16.36 -8.01 -9.69
CA LEU A 194 16.46 -7.96 -8.24
C LEU A 194 17.42 -9.01 -7.67
N ASP A 195 17.44 -10.21 -8.23
CA ASP A 195 18.31 -11.30 -7.80
C ASP A 195 19.80 -11.00 -8.04
N GLU A 196 20.14 -10.22 -9.07
CA GLU A 196 21.51 -9.73 -9.30
C GLU A 196 21.81 -8.48 -8.44
N LEU A 197 20.84 -7.59 -8.30
CA LEU A 197 21.00 -6.31 -7.59
C LEU A 197 21.10 -6.49 -6.06
N MET A 198 20.26 -7.34 -5.47
CA MET A 198 20.17 -7.49 -4.02
C MET A 198 21.48 -7.95 -3.35
N PRO A 199 22.24 -8.91 -3.92
CA PRO A 199 23.57 -9.25 -3.42
C PRO A 199 24.54 -8.06 -3.38
N THR A 200 24.53 -7.20 -4.41
CA THR A 200 25.42 -6.00 -4.45
C THR A 200 25.07 -4.98 -3.37
N LEU A 201 23.84 -5.00 -2.87
CA LEU A 201 23.36 -4.09 -1.83
C LEU A 201 23.50 -4.67 -0.42
N LYS A 202 24.05 -5.88 -0.23
CA LYS A 202 24.08 -6.59 1.07
C LYS A 202 24.57 -5.72 2.23
N SER A 203 25.70 -5.03 2.09
CA SER A 203 26.23 -4.14 3.13
C SER A 203 25.30 -2.96 3.44
N ARG A 204 24.64 -2.40 2.41
CA ARG A 204 23.66 -1.32 2.58
C ARG A 204 22.37 -1.83 3.21
N ILE A 205 21.93 -3.03 2.89
CA ILE A 205 20.75 -3.67 3.49
C ILE A 205 20.99 -3.86 4.99
N ILE A 206 22.16 -4.36 5.40
CA ILE A 206 22.52 -4.53 6.82
C ILE A 206 22.56 -3.18 7.54
N LEU A 207 23.19 -2.17 6.94
CA LEU A 207 23.21 -0.81 7.48
C LEU A 207 21.80 -0.26 7.69
N TRP A 208 20.95 -0.31 6.66
CA TRP A 208 19.60 0.22 6.74
C TRP A 208 18.70 -0.59 7.65
N TRP A 209 18.90 -1.90 7.74
CA TRP A 209 18.22 -2.75 8.71
C TRP A 209 18.50 -2.28 10.15
N MET A 210 19.77 -2.04 10.51
CA MET A 210 20.14 -1.51 11.82
C MET A 210 19.54 -0.11 12.05
N VAL A 211 19.68 0.80 11.09
CA VAL A 211 19.11 2.16 11.16
C VAL A 211 17.59 2.10 11.37
N CYS A 212 16.89 1.20 10.67
CA CYS A 212 15.44 1.06 10.78
C CYS A 212 15.00 0.52 12.14
N LEU A 213 15.83 -0.27 12.83
CA LEU A 213 15.53 -0.76 14.18
C LEU A 213 15.67 0.37 15.21
N ILE A 214 16.79 1.09 15.20
CA ILE A 214 17.12 2.08 16.24
C ILE A 214 16.43 3.43 16.06
N THR A 215 16.13 3.83 14.83
CA THR A 215 15.69 5.20 14.52
C THR A 215 14.17 5.32 14.62
N PRO A 216 13.60 6.29 15.37
CA PRO A 216 12.14 6.54 15.39
C PRO A 216 11.57 6.78 13.99
N SER A 217 10.29 6.44 13.78
CA SER A 217 9.63 6.54 12.46
C SER A 217 9.74 7.95 11.85
N SER A 218 9.50 8.99 12.64
CA SER A 218 9.60 10.39 12.20
C SER A 218 10.97 10.78 11.65
N LEU A 219 12.05 10.29 12.27
CA LEU A 219 13.42 10.57 11.82
C LEU A 219 13.77 9.70 10.61
N LEU A 220 13.33 8.44 10.58
CA LEU A 220 13.55 7.55 9.44
C LEU A 220 12.89 8.09 8.16
N LEU A 221 11.68 8.63 8.25
CA LEU A 221 11.01 9.30 7.11
C LEU A 221 11.82 10.47 6.57
N ARG A 222 12.46 11.26 7.44
CA ARG A 222 13.36 12.35 7.05
C ARG A 222 14.63 11.83 6.38
N LEU A 223 15.27 10.80 6.96
CA LEU A 223 16.50 10.18 6.43
C LEU A 223 16.29 9.55 5.05
N LEU A 224 15.13 8.93 4.84
CA LEU A 224 14.74 8.34 3.55
C LEU A 224 14.13 9.37 2.59
N ARG A 225 13.96 10.63 3.01
CA ARG A 225 13.35 11.72 2.22
C ARG A 225 11.98 11.30 1.67
N ILE A 226 11.16 10.65 2.50
CA ILE A 226 9.81 10.24 2.15
C ILE A 226 8.86 11.40 2.48
N PRO A 227 8.03 11.87 1.52
CA PRO A 227 7.02 12.88 1.81
C PRO A 227 6.08 12.41 2.92
N LYS A 228 5.61 13.32 3.77
CA LYS A 228 4.58 12.99 4.76
C LYS A 228 3.18 12.94 4.15
N LYS A 229 2.92 13.77 3.14
CA LYS A 229 1.63 13.91 2.47
C LYS A 229 1.69 13.36 1.04
N GLY A 230 0.71 12.54 0.70
CA GLY A 230 0.50 11.98 -0.64
C GLY A 230 -0.81 12.48 -1.24
N ALA A 231 -1.90 12.38 -0.47
CA ALA A 231 -3.25 12.79 -0.86
C ALA A 231 -3.61 12.28 -2.28
N HIS A 232 -3.98 13.19 -3.19
CA HIS A 232 -4.38 12.87 -4.56
C HIS A 232 -3.22 12.58 -5.52
N ARG A 233 -1.95 12.65 -5.07
CA ARG A 233 -0.81 12.26 -5.91
C ARG A 233 -0.89 10.78 -6.27
N GLU A 234 -0.47 10.48 -7.50
CA GLU A 234 -0.37 9.13 -8.02
C GLU A 234 0.53 8.27 -7.11
N ALA A 235 0.00 7.14 -6.65
CA ALA A 235 0.70 6.18 -5.82
C ALA A 235 0.99 4.89 -6.58
N ILE A 236 0.06 4.44 -7.42
CA ILE A 236 0.14 3.17 -8.15
C ILE A 236 -0.57 3.36 -9.50
N LEU A 237 0.00 2.78 -10.56
CA LEU A 237 -0.64 2.70 -11.87
C LEU A 237 -0.85 1.23 -12.23
N LEU A 238 -2.09 0.87 -12.54
CA LEU A 238 -2.47 -0.46 -12.98
C LEU A 238 -3.07 -0.39 -14.38
N PHE A 239 -2.93 -1.44 -15.16
CA PHE A 239 -3.57 -1.55 -16.47
C PHE A 239 -4.69 -2.58 -16.43
N THR A 240 -5.79 -2.25 -17.11
CA THR A 240 -6.88 -3.20 -17.35
C THR A 240 -6.91 -3.58 -18.83
N SER A 241 -7.19 -4.85 -19.11
CA SER A 241 -7.52 -5.31 -20.46
C SER A 241 -8.88 -4.74 -20.83
N GLY A 242 -8.92 -3.55 -21.42
CA GLY A 242 -10.16 -2.92 -21.85
C GLY A 242 -10.89 -3.82 -22.85
N SER A 243 -12.23 -3.75 -22.85
CA SER A 243 -13.07 -4.44 -23.85
C SER A 243 -12.83 -3.96 -25.30
N SER A 244 -12.16 -2.81 -25.47
CA SER A 244 -11.87 -2.15 -26.74
C SER A 244 -10.51 -2.52 -27.36
N GLY A 245 -9.83 -3.56 -26.86
CA GLY A 245 -8.53 -4.02 -27.39
C GLY A 245 -7.32 -3.29 -26.79
N ASP A 246 -7.38 -1.97 -26.63
CA ASP A 246 -6.30 -1.20 -26.01
C ASP A 246 -6.39 -1.18 -24.47
N PRO A 247 -5.26 -1.41 -23.77
CA PRO A 247 -5.24 -1.40 -22.31
C PRO A 247 -5.44 0.02 -21.75
N LYS A 248 -6.17 0.12 -20.63
CA LYS A 248 -6.45 1.41 -19.97
C LYS A 248 -5.70 1.52 -18.66
N GLY A 249 -4.91 2.59 -18.52
CA GLY A 249 -4.23 2.93 -17.27
C GLY A 249 -5.19 3.48 -16.22
N VAL A 250 -5.23 2.86 -15.05
CA VAL A 250 -5.99 3.27 -13.87
C VAL A 250 -5.02 3.84 -12.84
N ILE A 251 -5.06 5.17 -12.71
CA ILE A 251 -4.27 5.91 -11.73
C ILE A 251 -4.93 5.77 -10.35
N LEU A 252 -4.20 5.23 -9.38
CA LEU A 252 -4.62 5.17 -7.98
C LEU A 252 -3.80 6.15 -7.17
N SER A 253 -4.48 7.10 -6.52
CA SER A 253 -3.83 8.04 -5.61
C SER A 253 -3.49 7.40 -4.26
N HIS A 254 -2.57 8.00 -3.50
CA HIS A 254 -2.29 7.55 -2.12
C HIS A 254 -3.58 7.47 -1.30
N ARG A 255 -4.45 8.47 -1.45
CA ARG A 255 -5.74 8.53 -0.80
C ARG A 255 -6.67 7.38 -1.18
N ASN A 256 -6.69 6.95 -2.45
CA ASN A 256 -7.49 5.78 -2.85
C ASN A 256 -7.02 4.52 -2.14
N ILE A 257 -5.70 4.29 -2.10
CA ILE A 257 -5.10 3.11 -1.47
C ILE A 257 -5.35 3.12 0.04
N LEU A 258 -5.04 4.23 0.71
CA LEU A 258 -5.22 4.38 2.15
C LEU A 258 -6.69 4.30 2.55
N GLY A 259 -7.61 4.85 1.74
CA GLY A 259 -9.04 4.72 1.96
C GLY A 259 -9.51 3.26 1.91
N ASN A 260 -9.08 2.52 0.88
CA ASN A 260 -9.41 1.11 0.75
C ASN A 260 -8.87 0.28 1.93
N VAL A 261 -7.61 0.51 2.32
CA VAL A 261 -7.01 -0.15 3.48
C VAL A 261 -7.75 0.18 4.78
N ALA A 262 -8.13 1.45 5.00
CA ALA A 262 -8.87 1.86 6.18
C ALA A 262 -10.22 1.13 6.28
N GLN A 263 -10.98 1.08 5.19
CA GLN A 263 -12.28 0.39 5.14
C GLN A 263 -12.12 -1.12 5.37
N PHE A 264 -11.14 -1.73 4.70
CA PHE A 264 -10.87 -3.16 4.81
C PHE A 264 -10.44 -3.58 6.22
N SER A 265 -9.64 -2.74 6.90
CA SER A 265 -9.18 -2.98 8.27
C SER A 265 -10.32 -3.01 9.30
N VAL A 266 -11.42 -2.29 9.03
CA VAL A 266 -12.61 -2.27 9.90
C VAL A 266 -13.48 -3.49 9.65
N LEU A 267 -13.65 -3.90 8.39
CA LEU A 267 -14.54 -4.99 8.00
C LEU A 267 -14.03 -6.38 8.42
N LEU A 268 -12.72 -6.64 8.29
CA LEU A 268 -12.17 -7.97 8.58
C LEU A 268 -11.92 -8.23 10.06
N ASP A 269 -11.76 -7.18 10.87
CA ASP A 269 -11.23 -7.24 12.24
C ASP A 269 -10.11 -8.29 12.44
N ALA A 270 -9.18 -8.35 11.47
CA ALA A 270 -8.13 -9.36 11.44
C ALA A 270 -7.32 -9.36 12.75
N LYS A 271 -7.24 -10.54 13.35
CA LYS A 271 -6.50 -10.81 14.59
C LYS A 271 -5.03 -11.02 14.29
N ARG A 272 -4.21 -11.14 15.35
CA ARG A 272 -2.74 -11.23 15.19
C ARG A 272 -2.31 -12.58 14.63
N GLU A 273 -3.15 -13.58 14.83
CA GLU A 273 -2.97 -14.97 14.45
C GLU A 273 -3.46 -15.24 13.03
N ASP A 274 -4.16 -14.26 12.42
CA ASP A 274 -4.71 -14.39 11.08
C ASP A 274 -3.60 -14.18 10.03
N ALA A 275 -3.58 -15.03 9.02
CA ALA A 275 -2.73 -14.90 7.84
C ALA A 275 -3.61 -14.69 6.61
N ILE A 276 -3.12 -13.88 5.66
CA ILE A 276 -3.82 -13.65 4.39
C ILE A 276 -3.03 -14.27 3.26
N LEU A 277 -3.72 -15.14 2.52
CA LEU A 277 -3.15 -15.77 1.34
C LEU A 277 -3.06 -14.75 0.19
N ALA A 278 -1.83 -14.44 -0.19
CA ALA A 278 -1.47 -13.57 -1.30
C ALA A 278 -1.58 -14.28 -2.66
N SER A 279 -2.77 -14.78 -3.03
CA SER A 279 -2.93 -15.58 -4.26
C SER A 279 -2.98 -14.75 -5.55
N LEU A 280 -3.28 -13.45 -5.44
CA LEU A 280 -3.43 -12.57 -6.60
C LEU A 280 -2.13 -11.81 -6.92
N PRO A 281 -1.76 -11.67 -8.21
CA PRO A 281 -0.60 -10.87 -8.61
C PRO A 281 -0.69 -9.40 -8.19
N PHE A 282 0.45 -8.78 -7.87
CA PHE A 282 0.54 -7.38 -7.48
C PHE A 282 0.15 -6.37 -8.58
N PHE A 283 0.00 -6.81 -9.83
CA PHE A 283 -0.52 -6.00 -10.93
C PHE A 283 -2.07 -5.95 -10.98
N HIS A 284 -2.76 -6.63 -10.06
CA HIS A 284 -4.19 -6.45 -9.81
C HIS A 284 -4.41 -5.59 -8.57
N SER A 285 -5.51 -4.81 -8.57
CA SER A 285 -5.87 -3.92 -7.47
C SER A 285 -5.91 -4.65 -6.11
N PHE A 286 -6.46 -5.87 -6.07
CA PHE A 286 -6.50 -6.70 -4.85
C PHE A 286 -5.11 -7.15 -4.37
N GLY A 287 -4.23 -7.60 -5.27
CA GLY A 287 -2.86 -7.96 -4.91
C GLY A 287 -2.05 -6.74 -4.47
N CYS A 288 -2.41 -5.54 -4.92
CA CYS A 288 -1.73 -4.30 -4.59
C CYS A 288 -2.24 -3.63 -3.30
N THR A 289 -3.54 -3.73 -2.98
CA THR A 289 -4.14 -3.07 -1.81
C THR A 289 -4.35 -4.01 -0.62
N VAL A 290 -4.82 -5.24 -0.86
CA VAL A 290 -5.21 -6.19 0.21
C VAL A 290 -4.00 -6.97 0.73
N THR A 291 -3.09 -7.38 -0.14
CA THR A 291 -1.97 -8.23 0.28
C THR A 291 -0.89 -7.50 1.10
N PRO A 292 -0.42 -6.29 0.72
CA PRO A 292 0.52 -5.54 1.56
C PRO A 292 -0.16 -4.88 2.76
N GLY A 293 -1.45 -4.54 2.63
CA GLY A 293 -2.16 -3.66 3.55
C GLY A 293 -2.66 -4.31 4.83
N VAL A 294 -2.59 -5.65 4.94
CA VAL A 294 -3.20 -6.37 6.06
C VAL A 294 -2.18 -7.15 6.89
N GLY A 295 -1.09 -7.64 6.28
CA GLY A 295 0.08 -8.10 7.03
C GLY A 295 0.74 -6.96 7.81
N GLN A 296 0.66 -5.73 7.27
CA GLN A 296 0.90 -4.52 8.04
C GLN A 296 -0.43 -4.10 8.64
N LYS A 297 -0.55 -4.10 9.96
CA LYS A 297 -1.64 -3.40 10.67
C LYS A 297 -1.52 -1.91 10.34
N LEU A 298 -2.02 -1.51 9.17
CA LEU A 298 -2.32 -0.13 8.80
C LEU A 298 -3.57 0.26 9.60
N GLU A 299 -3.39 0.31 10.92
CA GLU A 299 -4.25 1.12 11.79
C GLU A 299 -3.88 2.56 11.44
N LEU A 300 -4.44 3.00 10.31
CA LEU A 300 -4.57 4.38 9.91
C LEU A 300 -5.30 5.05 11.05
N ASP A 301 -4.64 6.10 11.54
CA ASP A 301 -4.96 6.81 12.79
C ASP A 301 -6.45 7.06 12.98
#